data_AF-N6UMU1-F1
#
_entry.id   AF-N6UMU1-F1
#
_cell.length_a   1.000
_cell.length_b   1.000
_cell.length_c   1.000
_cell.angle_alpha   90.00
_cell.angle_beta   90.00
_cell.angle_gamma   90.00
#
_symmetry.space_group_name_H-M   'P 1'
#
loop_
_entity.id
_entity.type
_entity.pdbx_description
1 polymer ?
#
loop_
_entity_poly.entity_id
_entity_poly.type
_entity_poly.pdbx_seq_one_letter_code
_entity_poly.pdbx_strand_id
1 'polypeptide(L)'
;MNYEQYGPSTASAQYFLQLAGYLGIPVIAWNADNSGLERRASQSSLQLQLAPSLEHQTAAMLSILERYKWHQFSVVTSLIAGHDDFIQAVRERVSAMQDRFKFTILNAVLVAHRGDLAALVDSEARVMLLYCTKQEAVDILTAASDLHLTGENYVWVVTQSVIETADQAPNQFPVGML
;
A
#
# COMPACT_ATOMS: atom_id res chain seq x y z
N MET A 1 -0.65 -18.92 -17.38
CA MET A 1 -0.09 -18.38 -16.13
C MET A 1 -1.04 -17.29 -15.66
N ASN A 2 -1.56 -17.42 -14.44
CA ASN A 2 -2.36 -16.36 -13.83
C ASN A 2 -1.38 -15.28 -13.37
N TYR A 3 -1.37 -14.13 -14.05
CA TYR A 3 -0.54 -12.99 -13.65
C TYR A 3 -1.29 -12.18 -12.59
N GLU A 4 -0.59 -11.80 -11.53
CA GLU A 4 -1.08 -10.89 -10.51
C GLU A 4 -1.09 -9.50 -11.13
N GLN A 5 -2.27 -8.99 -11.49
CA GLN A 5 -2.41 -7.70 -12.13
C GLN A 5 -3.12 -6.76 -11.17
N TYR A 6 -2.37 -5.85 -10.57
CA TYR A 6 -2.91 -4.79 -9.73
C TYR A 6 -3.36 -3.64 -10.61
N GLY A 7 -4.62 -3.24 -10.52
CA GLY A 7 -5.16 -2.20 -11.38
C GLY A 7 -6.38 -1.50 -10.81
N PRO A 8 -6.78 -0.38 -11.42
CA PRO A 8 -7.93 0.41 -10.99
C PRO A 8 -9.27 -0.31 -11.24
N SER A 9 -9.29 -1.33 -12.10
CA SER A 9 -10.50 -2.03 -12.53
C SER A 9 -10.74 -3.33 -11.76
N THR A 10 -11.37 -3.24 -10.58
CA THR A 10 -11.87 -4.41 -9.84
C THR A 10 -13.34 -4.70 -10.01
N ALA A 11 -14.02 -3.95 -10.87
CA ALA A 11 -15.46 -4.09 -11.11
C ALA A 11 -15.87 -5.51 -11.57
N SER A 12 -15.06 -6.16 -12.41
CA SER A 12 -15.34 -7.53 -12.89
C SER A 12 -15.23 -8.58 -11.78
N ALA A 13 -14.17 -8.50 -10.97
CA ALA A 13 -13.99 -9.37 -9.81
C ALA A 13 -15.09 -9.15 -8.76
N GLN A 14 -15.46 -7.90 -8.49
CA GLN A 14 -16.58 -7.58 -7.60
C GLN A 14 -17.92 -8.15 -8.10
N TYR A 15 -18.20 -8.00 -9.40
CA TYR A 15 -19.41 -8.54 -10.00
C TYR A 15 -19.46 -10.07 -9.90
N PHE A 16 -18.34 -10.74 -10.19
CA PHE A 16 -18.22 -12.19 -10.04
C PHE A 16 -18.48 -12.63 -8.59
N LEU A 17 -17.85 -11.99 -7.61
CA LEU A 17 -18.03 -12.30 -6.20
C LEU A 17 -19.48 -12.08 -5.74
N GLN A 18 -20.13 -11.02 -6.22
CA GLN A 18 -21.53 -10.76 -5.93
C GLN A 18 -22.46 -11.85 -6.49
N LEU A 19 -22.23 -12.30 -7.72
CA LEU A 19 -22.99 -13.41 -8.32
C LEU A 19 -22.73 -14.74 -7.61
N ALA A 20 -21.48 -15.04 -7.30
CA ALA A 20 -21.11 -16.26 -6.58
C ALA A 20 -21.78 -16.28 -5.18
N GLY A 21 -21.74 -15.15 -4.47
CA GLY A 21 -22.45 -14.97 -3.20
C GLY A 21 -23.96 -15.15 -3.33
N TYR A 22 -24.58 -14.59 -4.38
CA TYR A 22 -26.02 -14.78 -4.64
C TYR A 22 -26.39 -16.24 -4.92
N LEU A 23 -25.55 -16.95 -5.66
CA LEU A 23 -25.75 -18.36 -6.02
C LEU A 23 -25.36 -19.34 -4.90
N GLY A 24 -24.84 -18.84 -3.76
CA GLY A 24 -24.36 -19.69 -2.66
C GLY A 24 -23.10 -20.48 -3.02
N ILE A 25 -22.32 -20.02 -4.01
CA ILE A 25 -21.09 -20.67 -4.44
C ILE A 25 -19.94 -20.15 -3.56
N PRO A 26 -19.25 -21.01 -2.81
CA PRO A 26 -18.09 -20.59 -2.03
C PRO A 26 -16.93 -20.21 -2.93
N VAL A 27 -16.27 -19.09 -2.62
CA VAL A 27 -15.12 -18.58 -3.37
C VAL A 27 -13.92 -18.45 -2.45
N ILE A 28 -12.81 -19.04 -2.88
CA ILE A 28 -11.51 -18.86 -2.24
C ILE A 28 -10.66 -17.98 -3.15
N ALA A 29 -10.32 -16.78 -2.68
CA ALA A 29 -9.45 -15.85 -3.38
C ALA A 29 -8.05 -15.90 -2.79
N TRP A 30 -7.07 -16.27 -3.60
CA TRP A 30 -5.66 -16.33 -3.18
C TRP A 30 -5.00 -14.94 -3.11
N ASN A 31 -5.40 -14.00 -3.98
CA ASN A 31 -4.84 -12.65 -4.05
C ASN A 31 -5.95 -11.63 -4.40
N ALA A 32 -6.75 -11.23 -3.42
CA ALA A 32 -7.75 -10.18 -3.59
C ALA A 32 -7.28 -8.86 -2.94
N ASP A 33 -6.05 -8.44 -3.23
CA ASP A 33 -5.40 -7.26 -2.64
C ASP A 33 -5.94 -5.91 -3.15
N ASN A 34 -7.24 -5.80 -3.38
CA ASN A 34 -7.89 -4.51 -3.56
C ASN A 34 -8.82 -4.29 -2.35
N SER A 35 -8.61 -3.21 -1.60
CA SER A 35 -9.47 -2.87 -0.45
C SER A 35 -10.96 -2.76 -0.85
N GLY A 36 -11.23 -2.46 -2.12
CA GLY A 36 -12.57 -2.45 -2.70
C GLY A 36 -13.24 -3.83 -2.75
N LEU A 37 -12.47 -4.92 -2.69
CA LEU A 37 -12.96 -6.29 -2.55
C LEU A 37 -13.18 -6.65 -1.07
N GLU A 38 -12.30 -6.19 -0.17
CA GLU A 38 -12.38 -6.47 1.28
C GLU A 38 -13.68 -5.96 1.91
N ARG A 39 -14.07 -4.70 1.64
CA ARG A 39 -15.28 -4.12 2.27
C ARG A 39 -16.56 -4.87 1.91
N ARG A 40 -16.68 -5.43 0.70
CA ARG A 40 -17.91 -6.10 0.23
C ARG A 40 -17.91 -7.61 0.41
N ALA A 41 -16.75 -8.24 0.46
CA ALA A 41 -16.62 -9.65 0.84
C ALA A 41 -17.21 -9.92 2.23
N SER A 42 -17.10 -8.95 3.14
CA SER A 42 -17.67 -9.01 4.50
C SER A 42 -19.19 -9.25 4.58
N GLN A 43 -19.93 -9.01 3.48
CA GLN A 43 -21.37 -9.23 3.43
C GLN A 43 -21.77 -10.65 3.02
N SER A 44 -20.83 -11.50 2.59
CA SER A 44 -21.09 -12.90 2.23
C SER A 44 -20.23 -13.85 3.05
N SER A 45 -20.88 -14.76 3.80
CA SER A 45 -20.19 -15.73 4.67
C SER A 45 -19.44 -16.84 3.91
N LEU A 46 -19.55 -16.88 2.57
CA LEU A 46 -18.99 -17.94 1.72
C LEU A 46 -17.75 -17.50 0.92
N GLN A 47 -17.22 -16.31 1.20
CA GLN A 47 -15.99 -15.82 0.59
C GLN A 47 -14.83 -15.87 1.58
N LEU A 48 -13.76 -16.57 1.20
CA LEU A 48 -12.51 -16.63 1.96
C LEU A 48 -11.38 -15.98 1.15
N GLN A 49 -10.68 -15.03 1.75
CA GLN A 49 -9.50 -14.41 1.18
C GLN A 49 -8.25 -14.88 1.94
N LEU A 50 -7.24 -15.35 1.20
CA LEU A 50 -5.97 -15.82 1.75
C LEU A 50 -4.88 -14.74 1.72
N ALA A 51 -5.18 -13.58 1.16
CA ALA A 51 -4.31 -12.41 1.13
C ALA A 51 -4.42 -11.61 2.44
N PRO A 52 -3.33 -10.96 2.91
CA PRO A 52 -3.35 -10.14 4.11
C PRO A 52 -4.19 -8.88 3.90
N SER A 53 -5.08 -8.59 4.85
CA SER A 53 -5.88 -7.37 4.78
C SER A 53 -5.03 -6.10 4.90
N LEU A 54 -5.58 -4.95 4.49
CA LEU A 54 -4.92 -3.65 4.62
C LEU A 54 -4.54 -3.31 6.07
N GLU A 55 -5.37 -3.71 7.03
CA GLU A 55 -5.07 -3.59 8.46
C GLU A 55 -3.85 -4.42 8.87
N HIS A 56 -3.74 -5.65 8.38
CA HIS A 56 -2.56 -6.49 8.63
C HIS A 56 -1.30 -5.92 7.98
N GLN A 57 -1.40 -5.41 6.75
CA GLN A 57 -0.27 -4.80 6.04
C GLN A 57 0.22 -3.53 6.76
N THR A 58 -0.68 -2.62 7.13
CA THR A 58 -0.33 -1.40 7.86
C THR A 58 0.22 -1.69 9.25
N ALA A 59 -0.31 -2.70 9.96
CA ALA A 59 0.25 -3.15 11.23
C ALA A 59 1.67 -3.70 11.07
N ALA A 60 1.94 -4.47 10.01
CA ALA A 60 3.27 -4.99 9.71
C ALA A 60 4.26 -3.84 9.40
N MET A 61 3.88 -2.90 8.52
CA MET A 61 4.71 -1.73 8.20
C MET A 61 5.04 -0.93 9.47
N LEU A 62 4.04 -0.61 10.30
CA LEU A 62 4.26 0.15 11.54
C LEU A 62 5.09 -0.62 12.57
N SER A 63 5.01 -1.96 12.60
CA SER A 63 5.87 -2.77 13.48
C SER A 63 7.36 -2.68 13.08
N ILE A 64 7.66 -2.54 11.79
CA ILE A 64 9.03 -2.29 11.31
C ILE A 64 9.50 -0.93 11.84
N LEU A 65 8.69 0.10 11.69
CA LEU A 65 9.00 1.44 12.19
C LEU A 65 9.21 1.45 13.72
N GLU A 66 8.35 0.76 14.48
CA GLU A 66 8.49 0.61 15.94
C GLU A 66 9.80 -0.10 16.32
N ARG A 67 10.17 -1.15 15.58
CA ARG A 67 11.40 -1.94 15.80
C ARG A 67 12.65 -1.09 15.61
N TYR A 68 12.68 -0.25 14.58
CA TYR A 68 13.81 0.63 14.28
C TYR A 68 13.72 2.01 14.96
N LYS A 69 12.70 2.24 15.80
CA LYS A 69 12.46 3.50 16.51
C LYS A 69 12.26 4.70 15.57
N TRP A 70 11.64 4.47 14.41
CA TRP A 70 11.25 5.54 13.49
C TRP A 70 9.90 6.12 13.92
N HIS A 71 9.96 7.31 14.53
CA HIS A 71 8.79 8.01 15.05
C HIS A 71 8.08 8.88 14.01
N GLN A 72 8.77 9.30 12.96
CA GLN A 72 8.27 10.23 11.96
C GLN A 72 8.33 9.58 10.57
N PHE A 73 7.23 9.67 9.83
CA PHE A 73 7.16 9.13 8.48
C PHE A 73 6.13 9.89 7.65
N SER A 74 6.21 9.75 6.33
CA SER A 74 5.20 10.23 5.39
C SER A 74 4.50 9.06 4.71
N VAL A 75 3.24 9.26 4.37
CA VAL A 75 2.43 8.30 3.61
C VAL A 75 2.35 8.79 2.18
N VAL A 76 2.66 7.91 1.22
CA VAL A 76 2.62 8.19 -0.20
C VAL A 76 1.70 7.17 -0.85
N THR A 77 0.73 7.63 -1.61
CA THR A 77 -0.22 6.75 -2.28
C THR A 77 -0.39 7.18 -3.73
N SER A 78 -0.69 6.22 -4.59
CA SER A 78 -1.15 6.48 -5.96
C SER A 78 -2.68 6.49 -6.03
N LEU A 79 -3.23 6.61 -7.25
CA LEU A 79 -4.66 6.45 -7.50
C LEU A 79 -5.12 4.98 -7.52
N ILE A 80 -4.29 4.04 -7.05
CA ILE A 80 -4.71 2.66 -6.82
C ILE A 80 -6.00 2.61 -5.99
N ALA A 81 -6.89 1.70 -6.35
CA ALA A 81 -8.10 1.48 -5.60
C ALA A 81 -7.76 1.03 -4.15
N GLY A 82 -8.32 1.76 -3.19
CA GLY A 82 -8.05 1.55 -1.77
C GLY A 82 -7.01 2.44 -1.12
N HIS A 83 -6.48 3.44 -1.84
CA HIS A 83 -5.56 4.41 -1.25
C HIS A 83 -6.15 5.15 -0.05
N ASP A 84 -7.43 5.55 -0.09
CA ASP A 84 -8.12 6.19 1.04
C ASP A 84 -8.23 5.26 2.24
N ASP A 85 -8.56 3.98 2.00
CA ASP A 85 -8.61 2.95 3.04
C ASP A 85 -7.24 2.76 3.69
N PHE A 86 -6.18 2.80 2.90
CA PHE A 86 -4.83 2.61 3.39
C PHE A 86 -4.43 3.75 4.33
N ILE A 87 -4.68 4.99 3.90
CA ILE A 87 -4.42 6.18 4.72
C ILE A 87 -5.22 6.11 6.03
N GLN A 88 -6.48 5.70 5.95
CA GLN A 88 -7.34 5.56 7.13
C GLN A 88 -6.83 4.47 8.07
N ALA A 89 -6.49 3.29 7.56
CA ALA A 89 -5.94 2.18 8.35
C ALA A 89 -4.63 2.56 9.05
N VAL A 90 -3.74 3.29 8.37
CA VAL A 90 -2.52 3.84 8.98
C VAL A 90 -2.86 4.79 10.12
N ARG A 91 -3.81 5.72 9.93
CA ARG A 91 -4.20 6.71 10.96
C ARG A 91 -4.82 6.03 12.18
N GLU A 92 -5.72 5.08 11.98
CA GLU A 92 -6.35 4.31 13.05
C GLU A 92 -5.31 3.51 13.84
N ARG A 93 -4.39 2.85 13.13
CA ARG A 93 -3.33 2.07 13.76
C ARG A 93 -2.35 2.95 14.54
N VAL A 94 -1.99 4.11 14.00
CA VAL A 94 -1.19 5.12 14.72
C VAL A 94 -1.90 5.56 15.99
N SER A 95 -3.20 5.89 15.92
CA SER A 95 -4.00 6.28 17.08
C SER A 95 -4.03 5.18 18.14
N ALA A 96 -4.23 3.92 17.73
CA ALA A 96 -4.26 2.76 18.63
C ALA A 96 -2.90 2.45 19.28
N MET A 97 -1.80 2.96 18.71
CA MET A 97 -0.44 2.75 19.24
C MET A 97 0.08 3.93 20.09
N GLN A 98 -0.61 5.08 20.10
CA GLN A 98 -0.11 6.31 20.74
C GLN A 98 0.35 6.14 22.19
N ASP A 99 -0.32 5.31 22.98
CA ASP A 99 0.02 5.08 24.40
C ASP A 99 1.34 4.31 24.58
N ARG A 100 1.75 3.51 23.59
CA ARG A 100 2.96 2.66 23.65
C ARG A 100 4.10 3.24 22.83
N PHE A 101 3.81 3.73 21.63
CA PHE A 101 4.79 4.26 20.69
C PHE A 101 4.18 5.41 19.90
N LYS A 102 4.76 6.60 20.06
CA LYS A 102 4.25 7.81 19.42
C LYS A 102 4.78 7.91 17.99
N PHE A 103 3.87 7.81 17.02
CA PHE A 103 4.12 8.12 15.63
C PHE A 103 3.63 9.52 15.28
N THR A 104 4.33 10.17 14.35
CA THR A 104 3.96 11.44 13.74
C THR A 104 3.95 11.27 12.23
N ILE A 105 2.77 11.42 11.62
CA ILE A 105 2.62 11.47 10.17
C ILE A 105 2.98 12.89 9.73
N LEU A 106 4.07 13.04 8.99
CA LEU A 106 4.55 14.34 8.51
C LEU A 106 3.71 14.84 7.34
N ASN A 107 3.59 14.03 6.29
CA ASN A 107 2.74 14.30 5.13
C ASN A 107 1.95 13.05 4.71
N ALA A 108 0.82 13.27 4.05
CA ALA A 108 0.09 12.26 3.30
C ALA A 108 -0.11 12.77 1.88
N VAL A 109 0.61 12.19 0.92
CA VAL A 109 0.66 12.65 -0.48
C VAL A 109 -0.04 11.64 -1.37
N LEU A 110 -1.01 12.12 -2.14
CA LEU A 110 -1.61 11.40 -3.25
C LEU A 110 -0.88 11.82 -4.53
N VAL A 111 -0.20 10.89 -5.18
CA VAL A 111 0.60 11.14 -6.37
C VAL A 111 -0.24 10.85 -7.61
N ALA A 112 -0.80 11.90 -8.21
CA ALA A 112 -1.42 11.85 -9.54
C ALA A 112 -0.44 12.29 -10.62
N HIS A 113 0.48 13.19 -10.27
CA HIS A 113 1.50 13.73 -11.15
C HIS A 113 2.87 13.74 -10.45
N ARG A 114 3.96 13.68 -11.22
CA ARG A 114 5.34 13.67 -10.69
C ARG A 114 5.65 14.87 -9.78
N GLY A 115 4.99 16.01 -9.99
CA GLY A 115 5.17 17.22 -9.19
C GLY A 115 4.63 17.13 -7.76
N ASP A 116 3.71 16.20 -7.46
CA ASP A 116 3.10 16.07 -6.14
C ASP A 116 4.12 15.63 -5.08
N LEU A 117 5.18 14.94 -5.52
CA LEU A 117 6.31 14.52 -4.68
C LEU A 117 7.14 15.69 -4.15
N ALA A 118 7.02 16.90 -4.72
CA ALA A 118 7.72 18.08 -4.21
C ALA A 118 7.35 18.39 -2.75
N ALA A 119 6.12 18.09 -2.34
CA ALA A 119 5.67 18.24 -0.95
C ALA A 119 6.48 17.37 0.03
N LEU A 120 7.09 16.28 -0.42
CA LEU A 120 7.96 15.45 0.41
C LEU A 120 9.36 16.05 0.57
N VAL A 121 9.85 16.78 -0.42
CA VAL A 121 11.16 17.45 -0.38
C VAL A 121 11.18 18.54 0.68
N ASP A 122 10.08 19.27 0.81
CA ASP A 122 9.91 20.30 1.84
C ASP A 122 9.67 19.72 3.24
N SER A 123 9.47 18.39 3.35
CA SER A 123 9.23 17.71 4.61
C SER A 123 10.52 17.12 5.20
N GLU A 124 10.61 17.03 6.53
CA GLU A 124 11.72 16.35 7.21
C GLU A 124 11.62 14.81 7.16
N ALA A 125 10.73 14.26 6.33
CA ALA A 125 10.43 12.84 6.30
C ALA A 125 11.57 12.02 5.68
N ARG A 126 12.11 11.09 6.47
CA ARG A 126 13.14 10.12 6.03
C ARG A 126 12.58 8.73 5.73
N VAL A 127 11.38 8.45 6.20
CA VAL A 127 10.69 7.17 6.00
C VAL A 127 9.40 7.43 5.24
N MET A 128 9.21 6.72 4.13
CA MET A 128 8.03 6.81 3.28
C MET A 128 7.31 5.46 3.25
N LEU A 129 6.02 5.46 3.60
CA LEU A 129 5.15 4.30 3.40
C LEU A 129 4.45 4.46 2.03
N LEU A 130 4.69 3.55 1.10
CA LEU A 130 4.18 3.65 -0.28
C LEU A 130 3.12 2.59 -0.56
N TYR A 131 1.93 3.04 -0.99
CA TYR A 131 0.84 2.19 -1.47
C TYR A 131 0.49 2.52 -2.93
N CYS A 132 0.88 1.65 -3.84
CA CYS A 132 0.63 1.79 -5.28
C CYS A 132 0.72 0.46 -6.02
N THR A 133 0.39 0.47 -7.31
CA THR A 133 0.69 -0.66 -8.19
C THR A 133 2.17 -0.70 -8.57
N LYS A 134 2.68 -1.84 -9.01
CA LYS A 134 4.06 -1.96 -9.52
C LYS A 134 4.39 -0.95 -10.63
N GLN A 135 3.46 -0.71 -11.55
CA GLN A 135 3.68 0.23 -12.66
C GLN A 135 3.80 1.67 -12.16
N GLU A 136 2.89 2.09 -11.29
CA GLU A 136 2.92 3.43 -10.67
C GLU A 136 4.16 3.59 -9.79
N ALA A 137 4.59 2.54 -9.09
CA ALA A 137 5.80 2.57 -8.26
C ALA A 137 7.04 2.92 -9.09
N VAL A 138 7.17 2.39 -10.31
CA VAL A 138 8.29 2.73 -11.20
C VAL A 138 8.31 4.22 -11.49
N ASP A 139 7.17 4.82 -11.82
CA ASP A 139 7.08 6.26 -12.09
C ASP A 139 7.33 7.11 -10.84
N ILE A 140 6.75 6.74 -9.71
CA ILE A 140 6.89 7.43 -8.42
C ILE A 140 8.34 7.39 -7.96
N LEU A 141 8.98 6.23 -7.97
CA LEU A 141 10.36 6.05 -7.50
C LEU A 141 11.38 6.67 -8.46
N THR A 142 11.09 6.70 -9.77
CA THR A 142 11.90 7.45 -10.73
C THR A 142 11.87 8.95 -10.40
N ALA A 143 10.68 9.52 -10.21
CA ALA A 143 10.54 10.93 -9.85
C ALA A 143 11.15 11.24 -8.46
N ALA A 144 11.02 10.31 -7.50
CA ALA A 144 11.67 10.42 -6.21
C ALA A 144 13.20 10.41 -6.34
N SER A 145 13.75 9.66 -7.29
CA SER A 145 15.19 9.63 -7.57
C SER A 145 15.69 10.96 -8.13
N ASP A 146 14.93 11.55 -9.06
CA ASP A 146 15.20 12.88 -9.62
C ASP A 146 15.17 13.97 -8.52
N LEU A 147 14.35 13.79 -7.48
CA LEU A 147 14.26 14.67 -6.30
C LEU A 147 15.22 14.29 -5.16
N HIS A 148 16.12 13.32 -5.37
CA HIS A 148 17.06 12.81 -4.38
C HIS A 148 16.43 12.22 -3.09
N LEU A 149 15.18 11.76 -3.17
CA LEU A 149 14.43 11.11 -2.09
C LEU A 149 14.68 9.59 -2.00
N THR A 150 15.60 9.05 -2.79
CA THR A 150 15.92 7.61 -2.84
C THR A 150 17.36 7.29 -2.43
N GLY A 151 18.08 8.28 -1.89
CA GLY A 151 19.46 8.10 -1.43
C GLY A 151 19.54 7.35 -0.09
N GLU A 152 20.76 7.16 0.41
CA GLU A 152 21.08 6.38 1.63
C GLU A 152 20.38 6.89 2.91
N ASN A 153 19.93 8.14 2.91
CA ASN A 153 19.25 8.77 4.05
C ASN A 153 17.73 8.57 4.04
N TYR A 154 17.19 7.85 3.06
CA TYR A 154 15.76 7.65 2.89
C TYR A 154 15.42 6.16 2.84
N VAL A 155 14.31 5.80 3.46
CA VAL A 155 13.80 4.42 3.47
C VAL A 155 12.38 4.42 2.90
N TRP A 156 12.18 3.60 1.87
CA TRP A 156 10.87 3.34 1.28
C TRP A 156 10.38 1.98 1.76
N VAL A 157 9.27 1.98 2.48
CA VAL A 157 8.57 0.75 2.90
C VAL A 157 7.34 0.63 2.01
N VAL A 158 7.25 -0.45 1.23
CA VAL A 158 6.21 -0.62 0.21
C VAL A 158 5.24 -1.74 0.58
N THR A 159 4.04 -1.70 0.01
CA THR A 159 3.08 -2.80 0.13
C THR A 159 3.32 -3.90 -0.90
N GLN A 160 2.70 -5.07 -0.66
CA GLN A 160 2.83 -6.23 -1.55
C GLN A 160 2.44 -5.92 -3.01
N SER A 161 1.49 -5.00 -3.23
CA SER A 161 1.06 -4.55 -4.56
C SER A 161 2.16 -3.95 -5.43
N VAL A 162 3.29 -3.55 -4.83
CA VAL A 162 4.48 -3.05 -5.54
C VAL A 162 5.41 -4.19 -5.95
N ILE A 163 5.43 -5.28 -5.18
CA ILE A 163 6.33 -6.43 -5.34
C ILE A 163 5.52 -7.62 -5.88
N GLU A 164 5.10 -7.54 -7.15
CA GLU A 164 4.38 -8.65 -7.82
C GLU A 164 5.26 -9.90 -8.02
N THR A 165 6.58 -9.76 -8.20
CA THR A 165 7.48 -10.91 -8.37
C THR A 165 8.90 -10.51 -7.97
N ALA A 166 9.46 -11.19 -6.98
CA ALA A 166 10.80 -10.90 -6.44
C ALA A 166 11.93 -11.11 -7.47
N ASP A 167 11.70 -11.91 -8.52
CA ASP A 167 12.71 -12.25 -9.53
C ASP A 167 13.00 -11.12 -10.55
N GLN A 168 12.17 -10.06 -10.60
CA GLN A 168 12.34 -8.94 -11.54
C GLN A 168 12.03 -7.61 -10.86
N ALA A 169 12.96 -7.15 -10.01
CA ALA A 169 12.96 -5.78 -9.52
C ALA A 169 13.35 -4.81 -10.65
N PRO A 170 12.53 -3.79 -10.95
CA PRO A 170 12.91 -2.75 -11.89
C PRO A 170 14.17 -2.00 -11.42
N ASN A 171 15.03 -1.57 -12.35
CA ASN A 171 16.25 -0.83 -12.01
C ASN A 171 15.99 0.51 -11.31
N GLN A 172 14.75 1.01 -11.38
CA GLN A 172 14.30 2.24 -10.73
C GLN A 172 14.04 2.06 -9.24
N PHE A 173 13.96 0.83 -8.74
CA PHE A 173 13.70 0.58 -7.33
C PHE A 173 14.98 0.82 -6.52
N PRO A 174 14.92 1.64 -5.45
CA PRO A 174 16.11 1.98 -4.71
C PRO A 174 16.64 0.80 -3.89
N VAL A 175 17.96 0.79 -3.71
CA VAL A 175 18.61 -0.16 -2.81
C VAL A 175 18.16 0.14 -1.38
N GLY A 176 17.77 -0.90 -0.63
CA GLY A 176 17.29 -0.75 0.75
C GLY A 176 15.79 -0.48 0.89
N MET A 177 15.02 -0.60 -0.20
CA MET A 177 13.57 -0.68 -0.14
C MET A 177 13.12 -1.90 0.68
N LEU A 178 12.11 -1.71 1.54
CA LEU A 178 11.56 -2.72 2.45
C LEU A 178 10.15 -3.15 2.05
#